data_AF-A0A821A8E3-F1
#
_entry.id   AF-A0A821A8E3-F1
#
_cell.length_a   1.000
_cell.length_b   1.000
_cell.length_c   1.000
_cell.angle_alpha   90.00
_cell.angle_beta   90.00
_cell.angle_gamma   90.00
#
_symmetry.space_group_name_H-M   'P 1'
#
loop_
_entity.id
_entity.type
_entity.pdbx_description
1 polymer ?
#
loop_
_entity_poly.entity_id
_entity_poly.type
_entity_poly.pdbx_seq_one_letter_code
_entity_poly.pdbx_strand_id
1 'polypeptide(L)'
;VFYTVTTVSGHQISVTPDHYIRVENNGYIIASQLTLNYSLFVAHLNHPVRIRSIKKEFKAGLFSPVTFAGTILVNDVFASCYCLNNLRGTHYEKHHLYAPFRL
;
A
#
# COMPACT_ATOMS: atom_id res chain seq x y z
N VAL A 1 -10.55 10.46 -4.03
CA VAL A 1 -10.75 9.95 -2.65
C VAL A 1 -9.53 9.12 -2.27
N PHE A 2 -9.02 9.31 -1.07
CA PHE A 2 -7.92 8.55 -0.48
C PHE A 2 -8.42 7.75 0.72
N TYR A 3 -7.79 6.61 0.95
CA TYR A 3 -7.93 5.81 2.16
C TYR A 3 -6.72 6.12 3.05
N THR A 4 -6.98 6.81 4.15
CA THR A 4 -5.99 7.12 5.18
C THR A 4 -6.05 6.03 6.25
N VAL A 5 -5.05 5.16 6.26
CA VAL A 5 -4.95 4.02 7.17
C VAL A 5 -3.96 4.38 8.27
N THR A 6 -4.37 4.24 9.54
CA THR A 6 -3.50 4.52 10.70
C THR A 6 -3.34 3.28 11.54
N THR A 7 -2.11 2.95 11.92
CA THR A 7 -1.77 1.78 12.75
C THR A 7 -1.87 2.11 14.24
N VAL A 8 -1.84 1.08 15.10
CA VAL A 8 -1.82 1.28 16.56
C VAL A 8 -0.55 1.95 17.06
N SER A 9 0.58 1.80 16.34
CA SER A 9 1.83 2.51 16.62
C SER A 9 1.84 3.96 16.14
N GLY A 10 0.74 4.46 15.56
CA GLY A 10 0.58 5.86 15.15
C GLY A 10 1.00 6.17 13.72
N HIS A 11 1.59 5.22 13.00
CA HIS A 11 2.02 5.40 11.61
C HIS A 11 0.82 5.47 10.67
N GLN A 12 0.93 6.28 9.62
CA GLN A 12 -0.18 6.56 8.72
C GLN A 12 0.26 6.60 7.26
N ILE A 13 -0.52 5.95 6.40
CA ILE A 13 -0.39 6.04 4.95
C ILE A 13 -1.72 6.45 4.32
N SER A 14 -1.66 7.29 3.28
CA SER A 14 -2.82 7.69 2.48
C SER A 14 -2.62 7.28 1.03
N VAL A 15 -3.50 6.44 0.52
CA VAL A 15 -3.39 5.91 -0.84
C VAL A 15 -4.74 5.93 -1.57
N THR A 16 -4.73 5.77 -2.89
CA THR A 16 -5.96 5.63 -3.66
C THR A 16 -6.64 4.28 -3.36
N PRO A 17 -7.96 4.14 -3.62
CA PRO A 17 -8.73 2.95 -3.24
C PRO A 17 -8.19 1.64 -3.82
N ASP A 18 -7.55 1.72 -4.98
CA ASP A 18 -7.03 0.56 -5.72
C ASP A 18 -5.55 0.27 -5.42
N HIS A 19 -4.90 1.06 -4.57
CA HIS A 19 -3.47 0.90 -4.31
C HIS A 19 -3.17 -0.33 -3.46
N TYR A 20 -2.16 -1.12 -3.83
CA TYR A 20 -1.77 -2.31 -3.08
C TYR A 20 -0.94 -1.96 -1.85
N ILE A 21 -1.40 -2.40 -0.68
CA ILE A 21 -0.71 -2.30 0.59
C ILE A 21 -0.25 -3.70 1.03
N ARG A 22 0.98 -3.80 1.53
CA ARG A 22 1.53 -5.03 2.10
C ARG A 22 0.85 -5.31 3.43
N VAL A 23 0.28 -6.50 3.60
CA VAL A 23 -0.35 -6.95 4.85
C VAL A 23 0.22 -8.27 5.33
N GLU A 24 0.10 -8.53 6.62
CA GLU A 24 0.42 -9.83 7.23
C GLU A 24 -0.43 -10.97 6.62
N ASN A 25 0.19 -12.14 6.40
CA ASN A 25 -0.42 -13.40 5.95
C ASN A 25 -1.25 -13.37 4.64
N ASN A 26 -1.36 -12.24 3.95
CA ASN A 26 -2.17 -12.09 2.72
C ASN A 26 -1.49 -11.29 1.61
N GLY A 27 -0.15 -11.23 1.61
CA GLY A 27 0.62 -10.64 0.52
C GLY A 27 0.33 -9.15 0.35
N TYR A 28 -0.45 -8.80 -0.66
CA TYR A 28 -0.86 -7.44 -0.99
C TYR A 28 -2.36 -7.35 -1.20
N ILE A 29 -2.99 -6.36 -0.58
CA ILE A 29 -4.44 -6.08 -0.70
C ILE A 29 -4.66 -4.64 -1.11
N ILE A 30 -5.72 -4.37 -1.88
CA ILE A 30 -6.05 -2.99 -2.25
C ILE A 30 -6.64 -2.23 -1.06
N ALA A 31 -6.38 -0.93 -1.00
CA ALA A 31 -6.79 -0.10 0.14
C ALA A 31 -8.31 -0.11 0.40
N SER A 32 -9.13 -0.23 -0.64
CA SER A 32 -10.58 -0.29 -0.54
C SER A 32 -11.10 -1.57 0.14
N GLN A 33 -10.30 -2.63 0.18
CA GLN A 33 -10.61 -3.92 0.80
C GLN A 33 -9.98 -4.09 2.19
N LEU A 34 -9.20 -3.12 2.67
CA LEU A 34 -8.64 -3.16 4.01
C LEU A 34 -9.74 -3.10 5.08
N THR A 35 -9.58 -3.93 6.10
CA THR A 35 -10.37 -3.95 7.32
C THR A 35 -9.46 -3.82 8.54
N LEU A 36 -10.05 -3.64 9.73
CA LEU A 36 -9.30 -3.53 10.99
C LEU A 36 -8.67 -4.86 11.46
N ASN A 37 -8.93 -5.97 10.74
CA ASN A 37 -8.36 -7.28 11.04
C ASN A 37 -6.97 -7.48 10.41
N TYR A 38 -6.50 -6.55 9.58
CA TYR A 38 -5.16 -6.62 9.00
C TYR A 38 -4.12 -5.90 9.85
N SER A 39 -2.89 -6.36 9.70
CA SER A 39 -1.67 -5.73 10.20
C SER A 39 -0.79 -5.27 9.03
N LEU A 40 -0.18 -4.10 9.16
CA LEU A 40 0.74 -3.53 8.17
C LEU A 40 2.18 -3.71 8.60
N PHE A 41 3.10 -3.77 7.65
CA PHE A 41 4.53 -3.70 7.95
C PHE A 41 4.96 -2.25 8.12
N VAL A 42 5.57 -1.97 9.25
CA VAL A 42 6.11 -0.64 9.59
C VAL A 42 7.63 -0.78 9.76
N ALA A 43 8.40 0.14 9.18
CA ALA A 43 9.85 0.14 9.30
C ALA A 43 10.29 0.25 10.75
N HIS A 44 11.46 -0.32 11.04
CA HIS A 44 12.07 -0.37 12.38
C HIS A 44 11.26 -1.17 13.43
N LEU A 45 10.12 -1.74 13.07
CA LEU A 45 9.35 -2.66 13.91
C LEU A 45 9.52 -4.09 13.38
N ASN A 46 9.98 -4.99 14.25
CA ASN A 46 10.25 -6.39 13.90
C ASN A 46 8.98 -7.27 13.80
N HIS A 47 7.79 -6.66 13.82
CA HIS A 47 6.51 -7.35 13.75
C HIS A 47 5.45 -6.49 13.02
N PRO A 48 4.47 -7.12 12.36
CA PRO A 48 3.34 -6.40 11.78
C PRO A 48 2.53 -5.63 12.81
N VAL A 49 2.03 -4.46 12.45
CA VAL A 49 1.27 -3.56 13.34
C VAL A 49 -0.18 -3.48 12.90
N ARG A 50 -1.09 -3.81 13.82
CA ARG A 50 -2.53 -3.77 13.58
C ARG A 50 -3.03 -2.40 13.13
N ILE A 51 -3.98 -2.39 12.20
CA ILE A 51 -4.69 -1.17 11.81
C ILE A 51 -5.60 -0.70 12.96
N ARG A 52 -5.47 0.58 13.32
CA ARG A 52 -6.33 1.26 14.31
C ARG A 52 -7.55 1.90 13.66
N SER A 53 -7.39 2.54 12.52
CA SER A 53 -8.48 3.26 11.84
C SER A 53 -8.25 3.38 10.34
N ILE A 54 -9.35 3.43 9.58
CA ILE A 54 -9.37 3.69 8.13
C ILE A 54 -10.34 4.83 7.89
N LYS A 55 -9.90 5.92 7.26
CA LYS A 55 -10.72 7.09 6.93
C LYS A 55 -10.72 7.33 5.43
N LYS A 56 -11.86 7.74 4.88
CA LYS A 56 -11.96 8.22 3.50
C LYS A 56 -11.84 9.74 3.50
N GLU A 57 -10.89 10.26 2.74
CA GLU A 57 -10.60 11.69 2.70
C GLU A 57 -10.42 12.18 1.27
N PHE A 58 -10.74 13.44 1.00
CA PHE A 58 -10.39 14.09 -0.26
C PHE A 58 -9.06 14.81 -0.06
N LYS A 59 -8.05 14.46 -0.87
CA LYS A 59 -6.73 15.09 -0.86
C LYS A 59 -6.36 15.51 -2.28
N ALA A 60 -5.57 16.57 -2.40
CA ALA A 60 -5.01 17.04 -3.65
C ALA A 60 -3.59 16.48 -3.84
N GLY A 61 -3.20 16.22 -5.09
CA GLY A 61 -1.91 15.64 -5.43
C GLY A 61 -1.88 14.12 -5.32
N LEU A 62 -1.19 13.49 -6.27
CA LEU A 62 -0.93 12.05 -6.30
C LEU A 62 0.46 11.84 -6.87
N PHE A 63 1.30 11.09 -6.15
CA PHE A 63 2.62 10.69 -6.59
C PHE A 63 2.72 9.17 -6.51
N SER A 64 3.13 8.53 -7.60
CA SER A 64 3.23 7.06 -7.70
C SER A 64 4.55 6.68 -8.37
N PRO A 65 5.69 6.90 -7.69
CA PRO A 65 6.99 6.53 -8.22
C PRO A 65 7.10 5.00 -8.35
N VAL A 66 7.86 4.54 -9.33
CA VAL A 66 8.18 3.12 -9.51
C VAL A 66 9.66 2.93 -9.23
N THR A 67 9.96 2.31 -8.09
CA THR A 67 11.34 1.98 -7.70
C THR A 67 11.81 0.70 -8.39
N PHE A 68 13.13 0.49 -8.43
CA PHE A 68 13.76 -0.77 -8.85
C PHE A 68 13.13 -2.02 -8.19
N ALA A 69 12.77 -1.93 -6.90
CA ALA A 69 12.17 -3.04 -6.16
C ALA A 69 10.69 -3.27 -6.49
N GLY A 70 10.00 -2.29 -7.10
CA GLY A 70 8.54 -2.30 -7.31
C GLY A 70 7.74 -2.17 -6.01
N THR A 71 8.40 -1.79 -4.92
CA THR A 71 7.83 -1.52 -3.58
C THR A 71 8.42 -0.22 -3.05
N ILE A 72 7.72 0.41 -2.12
CA ILE A 72 8.14 1.69 -1.55
C ILE A 72 7.80 1.75 -0.06
N LEU A 73 8.63 2.49 0.68
CA LEU A 73 8.39 2.84 2.07
C LEU A 73 7.92 4.29 2.13
N VAL A 74 6.71 4.53 2.65
CA VAL A 74 6.13 5.89 2.78
C VAL A 74 5.60 6.06 4.19
N ASN A 75 6.08 7.09 4.89
CA ASN A 75 5.78 7.32 6.32
C ASN A 75 6.00 6.06 7.15
N ASP A 76 7.12 5.39 6.88
CA ASP A 76 7.51 4.11 7.49
C ASP A 76 6.54 2.95 7.26
N VAL A 77 5.54 3.07 6.37
CA VAL A 77 4.64 1.98 6.00
C VAL A 77 5.04 1.38 4.65
N PHE A 78 5.19 0.07 4.59
CA PHE A 78 5.51 -0.63 3.34
C PHE A 78 4.30 -0.73 2.41
N ALA A 79 4.49 -0.32 1.15
CA ALA A 79 3.47 -0.37 0.11
C ALA A 79 4.04 -0.88 -1.23
N SER A 80 3.15 -1.28 -2.13
CA SER A 80 3.52 -1.54 -3.52
C SER A 80 3.73 -0.23 -4.28
N CYS A 81 4.51 -0.23 -5.36
CA CYS A 81 4.48 0.89 -6.31
C CYS A 81 3.26 0.84 -7.26
N TYR A 82 2.48 -0.24 -7.21
CA TYR A 82 1.41 -0.52 -8.17
C TYR A 82 0.02 -0.46 -7.54
N CYS A 83 -0.98 -0.10 -8.35
CA CYS A 83 -2.39 -0.16 -8.00
C CYS A 83 -3.12 -1.19 -8.88
N LEU A 84 -4.28 -1.67 -8.43
CA LEU A 84 -5.28 -2.31 -9.27
C LEU A 84 -5.70 -1.33 -10.38
N ASN A 85 -5.65 -1.79 -11.62
CA ASN A 85 -6.02 -1.02 -12.79
C ASN A 85 -6.85 -1.94 -13.71
N ASN A 86 -7.53 -1.36 -14.68
CA ASN A 86 -8.43 -2.09 -15.58
C ASN A 86 -7.69 -3.11 -16.48
N LEU A 87 -6.36 -3.06 -16.51
CA LEU A 87 -5.52 -4.11 -17.05
C LEU A 87 -5.49 -5.25 -16.03
N ARG A 88 -6.17 -6.35 -16.36
CA ARG A 88 -6.22 -7.57 -15.53
C ARG A 88 -4.80 -7.99 -15.12
N GLY A 89 -4.63 -8.37 -13.86
CA GLY A 89 -3.38 -8.92 -13.36
C GLY A 89 -3.21 -8.76 -11.84
N THR A 90 -2.68 -9.80 -11.22
CA THR A 90 -2.19 -9.84 -9.85
C THR A 90 -1.09 -8.80 -9.61
N HIS A 91 -0.80 -8.51 -8.35
CA HIS A 91 0.37 -7.73 -7.98
C HIS A 91 1.66 -8.25 -8.64
N TYR A 92 1.84 -9.57 -8.73
CA TYR A 92 3.03 -10.20 -9.33
C TYR A 92 3.16 -9.94 -10.83
N GLU A 93 2.06 -9.98 -11.58
CA GLU A 93 2.09 -9.69 -13.03
C GLU A 93 2.45 -8.23 -13.31
N LYS A 94 2.09 -7.32 -12.39
CA LYS A 94 2.47 -5.90 -12.49
C LYS A 94 3.97 -5.70 -12.33
N HIS A 95 4.59 -6.51 -11.48
CA HIS A 95 6.04 -6.49 -11.36
C HIS A 95 6.71 -6.78 -12.70
N HIS A 96 6.22 -7.77 -13.46
CA HIS A 96 6.76 -8.10 -14.78
C HIS A 96 6.46 -7.02 -15.83
N LEU A 97 5.21 -6.56 -15.89
CA LEU A 97 4.78 -5.58 -16.87
C LEU A 97 5.58 -4.26 -16.76
N TYR A 98 5.83 -3.81 -15.53
CA TYR A 98 6.52 -2.54 -15.28
C TYR A 98 8.03 -2.68 -15.04
N ALA A 99 8.61 -3.89 -15.14
CA ALA A 99 10.04 -4.10 -14.95
C ALA A 99 10.93 -3.16 -15.80
N PRO A 100 10.63 -2.88 -17.09
CA PRO A 100 11.46 -1.98 -17.90
C PRO A 100 11.37 -0.50 -17.50
N PHE A 101 10.36 -0.11 -16.72
CA PHE A 101 10.09 1.29 -16.35
C PHE A 101 10.49 1.62 -14.91
N ARG A 102 11.14 0.67 -14.22
CA ARG A 102 11.60 0.89 -12.85
C ARG A 102 12.85 1.76 -12.86
N LEU A 103 12.90 2.70 -11.92
CA LEU A 103 13.99 3.65 -11.71
C LEU A 103 14.79 3.30 -10.46
#